data_AF-A0A7M2YZN8-F1
#
_entry.id   AF-A0A7M2YZN8-F1
#
_cell.length_a   1.000
_cell.length_b   1.000
_cell.length_c   1.000
_cell.angle_alpha   90.00
_cell.angle_beta   90.00
_cell.angle_gamma   90.00
#
_symmetry.space_group_name_H-M   'P 1'
#
loop_
_entity.id
_entity.type
_entity.pdbx_description
1 polymer ?
#
loop_
_entity_poly.entity_id
_entity_poly.type
_entity_poly.pdbx_seq_one_letter_code
_entity_poly.pdbx_strand_id
1 'polypeptide(L)' 'MERPTRIDLLELDIDLRLTDLWREAVDVAEWNLEVVAAFMRAAYGKGYCDAFTEESPGSLCHDHGYEIPGRAREIAQ' A
#
# COMPACT_ATOMS: atom_id res chain seq x y z
N MET A 1 -17.55 22.24 4.13
CA MET A 1 -16.50 21.19 4.18
C MET A 1 -15.97 21.04 2.77
N GLU A 2 -14.66 21.08 2.60
CA GLU A 2 -14.00 20.86 1.32
C GLU A 2 -14.14 19.39 0.91
N ARG A 3 -14.24 19.11 -0.39
CA ARG A 3 -14.38 17.74 -0.89
C ARG A 3 -13.00 17.08 -0.89
N PRO A 4 -12.85 15.83 -0.40
CA PRO A 4 -11.55 15.15 -0.39
C PRO A 4 -10.93 15.09 -1.79
N THR A 5 -9.62 15.28 -1.85
CA THR A 5 -8.83 15.11 -3.08
C THR A 5 -8.64 13.62 -3.37
N ARG A 6 -8.13 13.31 -4.57
CA ARG A 6 -7.75 11.92 -4.93
C ARG A 6 -6.65 11.38 -4.02
N ILE A 7 -5.70 12.22 -3.63
CA ILE A 7 -4.59 11.83 -2.76
C ILE A 7 -5.14 11.48 -1.37
N ASP A 8 -6.06 12.29 -0.84
CA ASP A 8 -6.69 12.03 0.48
C ASP A 8 -7.42 10.68 0.50
N LEU A 9 -8.11 10.33 -0.60
CA LEU A 9 -8.82 9.06 -0.71
C LEU A 9 -7.86 7.86 -0.84
N LEU A 10 -6.74 8.04 -1.54
CA LEU A 10 -5.69 7.02 -1.65
C LEU A 10 -5.04 6.75 -0.29
N GLU A 11 -4.66 7.81 0.44
CA GLU A 11 -4.09 7.71 1.78
C GLU A 11 -5.04 6.98 2.73
N LEU A 12 -6.33 7.34 2.70
CA LEU A 12 -7.36 6.69 3.52
C LEU A 12 -7.50 5.19 3.18
N ASP A 13 -7.51 4.81 1.89
CA ASP A 13 -7.59 3.39 1.51
C ASP A 13 -6.36 2.61 1.98
N ILE A 14 -5.16 3.20 1.88
CA ILE A 14 -3.93 2.60 2.42
C ILE A 14 -4.05 2.39 3.94
N ASP A 15 -4.52 3.40 4.69
CA ASP A 15 -4.69 3.29 6.14
C ASP A 15 -5.70 2.21 6.54
N LEU A 16 -6.82 2.10 5.80
CA LEU A 16 -7.81 1.06 6.02
C LEU A 16 -7.21 -0.35 5.78
N ARG A 17 -6.40 -0.51 4.74
CA ARG A 17 -5.73 -1.80 4.44
C ARG A 17 -4.65 -2.18 5.44
N LEU A 18 -4.03 -1.18 6.07
CA LEU A 18 -2.99 -1.34 7.08
C LEU A 18 -3.52 -1.30 8.51
N THR A 19 -4.85 -1.26 8.72
CA THR A 19 -5.45 -1.10 10.06
C THR A 19 -4.96 -2.15 11.06
N ASP A 20 -4.82 -3.41 10.65
CA ASP A 20 -4.30 -4.46 11.54
C ASP A 20 -2.83 -4.27 11.88
N LEU A 21 -2.03 -3.75 10.93
CA LEU A 21 -0.63 -3.41 11.17
C LEU A 21 -0.54 -2.20 12.11
N TRP A 22 -1.42 -1.20 11.95
CA TRP A 22 -1.50 -0.06 12.86
C TRP A 22 -1.88 -0.48 14.27
N ARG A 23 -2.77 -1.46 14.42
CA ARG A 23 -3.10 -2.04 15.72
C ARG A 23 -1.86 -2.63 16.39
N GLU A 24 -1.03 -3.38 15.65
CA GLU A 24 0.22 -3.94 16.19
C GLU A 24 1.24 -2.86 16.55
N ALA A 25 1.27 -1.76 15.80
CA ALA A 25 2.18 -0.64 16.07
C ALA A 25 1.93 0.04 17.43
N VAL A 26 0.68 0.05 17.91
CA VAL A 26 0.30 0.63 19.22
C VAL A 26 0.94 -0.12 20.38
N ASP A 27 1.21 -1.43 20.22
CA ASP A 27 1.79 -2.27 21.26
C ASP A 27 3.34 -2.25 21.25
N VAL A 28 3.97 -1.52 20.33
CA VAL A 28 5.42 -1.39 20.23
C VAL A 28 5.95 -0.42 21.30
N ALA A 29 6.63 -0.97 22.30
CA ALA A 29 7.19 -0.18 23.41
C ALA A 29 8.48 0.59 23.02
N GLU A 30 9.28 0.08 22.08
CA GLU A 30 10.54 0.69 21.65
C GLU A 30 10.68 0.61 20.13
N TRP A 31 10.96 1.76 19.51
CA TRP A 31 11.18 1.86 18.07
C TRP A 31 12.67 1.91 17.75
N ASN A 32 13.14 0.93 17.00
CA ASN A 32 14.47 0.89 16.43
C ASN A 32 14.40 0.61 14.92
N LEU A 33 15.53 0.69 14.23
CA LEU A 33 15.58 0.53 12.77
C LEU A 33 15.08 -0.84 12.30
N GLU A 34 15.31 -1.91 13.07
CA GLU A 34 14.85 -3.25 12.72
C GLU A 34 13.33 -3.36 12.80
N VAL A 35 12.71 -2.76 13.81
CA VAL A 35 11.25 -2.69 13.96
C VAL A 35 10.64 -1.88 12.83
N VAL A 36 11.15 -0.67 12.55
CA VAL A 36 10.67 0.14 11.42
C VAL A 36 10.82 -0.63 10.10
N ALA A 37 11.95 -1.31 9.87
CA ALA A 37 12.15 -2.13 8.70
C ALA A 37 11.19 -3.33 8.60
N ALA A 38 10.75 -3.89 9.73
CA ALA A 38 9.73 -4.93 9.75
C ALA A 38 8.35 -4.39 9.33
N PHE A 39 7.93 -3.25 9.89
CA PHE A 39 6.68 -2.59 9.51
C PHE A 39 6.67 -2.18 8.03
N MET A 40 7.76 -1.61 7.52
CA MET A 40 7.87 -1.27 6.09
C MET A 40 7.72 -2.50 5.19
N ARG A 41 8.36 -3.62 5.56
CA ARG A 41 8.22 -4.89 4.81
C ARG A 41 6.81 -5.46 4.90
N ALA A 42 6.14 -5.35 6.05
CA ALA A 42 4.77 -5.80 6.22
C ALA A 42 3.79 -4.96 5.37
N ALA A 43 3.92 -3.63 5.39
CA ALA A 43 3.10 -2.74 4.58
C ALA A 43 3.31 -2.96 3.08
N TYR A 44 4.58 -3.03 2.64
CA TYR A 44 4.91 -3.35 1.24
C TYR A 44 4.39 -4.74 0.83
N GLY A 45 4.59 -5.75 1.69
CA GLY A 45 4.11 -7.10 1.47
C GLY A 45 2.58 -7.17 1.35
N LYS A 46 1.85 -6.41 2.18
CA LYS A 46 0.39 -6.30 2.08
C LYS A 46 -0.03 -5.75 0.72
N GLY A 47 0.56 -4.63 0.28
CA GLY A 47 0.27 -4.07 -1.06
C GLY A 47 0.59 -5.04 -2.20
N TYR A 48 1.69 -5.81 -2.08
CA TYR A 48 2.06 -6.82 -3.08
C TYR A 48 1.08 -8.00 -3.12
N CYS A 49 0.63 -8.50 -1.96
CA CYS A 49 -0.39 -9.53 -1.87
C CYS A 49 -1.75 -9.04 -2.39
N ASP A 50 -2.15 -7.80 -2.06
CA ASP A 50 -3.37 -7.19 -2.59
C ASP A 50 -3.32 -7.14 -4.13
N ALA A 51 -2.19 -6.71 -4.71
CA ALA A 51 -1.98 -6.70 -6.16
C ALA A 51 -2.07 -8.11 -6.79
N PHE A 52 -1.58 -9.15 -6.11
CA PHE A 52 -1.69 -10.53 -6.60
C PHE A 52 -3.08 -11.13 -6.49
N THR A 53 -3.94 -10.54 -5.66
CA THR A 53 -5.28 -11.05 -5.37
C THR A 53 -6.38 -10.15 -5.93
N GLU A 54 -6.03 -9.17 -6.76
CA GLU A 54 -6.98 -8.35 -7.49
C GLU A 54 -7.94 -9.22 -8.31
N GLU A 55 -9.22 -8.82 -8.36
CA GLU A 55 -10.22 -9.48 -9.21
C GLU A 55 -9.82 -9.41 -10.70
N SER A 56 -9.30 -8.25 -11.11
CA SER A 56 -8.74 -8.06 -12.44
C SER A 56 -7.41 -7.29 -12.37
N PRO A 57 -6.43 -7.57 -13.26
CA PRO A 57 -5.13 -6.91 -13.20
C PRO A 57 -5.23 -5.39 -13.22
N GLY A 58 -4.69 -4.74 -12.19
CA GLY A 58 -4.65 -3.28 -12.07
C GLY A 58 -5.95 -2.62 -11.60
N SER A 59 -6.89 -3.39 -11.04
CA SER A 59 -8.10 -2.86 -10.40
C SER A 59 -7.76 -1.78 -9.36
N LEU A 60 -6.72 -1.99 -8.55
CA LEU A 60 -6.24 -1.04 -7.54
C LEU A 60 -5.77 0.29 -8.14
N CYS A 61 -5.17 0.27 -9.33
CA CYS A 61 -4.81 1.52 -10.02
C CYS A 61 -6.08 2.25 -10.47
N HIS A 62 -7.01 1.52 -11.08
CA HIS A 62 -8.23 2.08 -11.65
C HIS A 62 -9.20 2.61 -10.58
N ASP A 63 -9.33 1.93 -9.45
CA ASP A 63 -10.16 2.35 -8.31
C ASP A 63 -9.75 3.74 -7.80
N HIS A 64 -8.46 4.05 -7.88
CA HIS A 64 -7.90 5.34 -7.50
C HIS A 64 -7.72 6.31 -8.68
N GLY A 65 -8.16 5.95 -9.88
CA GLY A 65 -8.10 6.80 -11.07
C GLY A 65 -6.70 6.94 -11.68
N TYR A 66 -5.83 5.98 -11.44
CA TYR A 66 -4.50 5.87 -12.06
C TYR A 66 -4.51 4.92 -13.26
N GLU A 67 -3.57 5.15 -14.17
CA GLU A 67 -3.24 4.21 -15.24
C GLU A 67 -2.37 3.08 -14.67
N ILE A 68 -2.54 1.86 -15.20
CA ILE A 68 -1.68 0.74 -14.85
C ILE A 68 -0.29 1.02 -15.43
N PRO A 69 0.78 1.02 -14.60
CA PRO A 69 2.13 1.20 -15.10
C PRO A 69 2.46 0.16 -16.17
N GLY A 70 2.92 0.60 -17.34
CA GLY A 70 3.39 -0.30 -18.39
C GLY A 70 4.53 -1.17 -17.87
N ARG A 71 4.55 -2.45 -18.28
CA ARG A 71 5.69 -3.34 -17.97
C ARG A 71 6.94 -2.70 -18.56
N ALA A 72 7.90 -2.31 -17.72
CA ALA A 72 9.23 -1.96 -18.21
C ALA A 72 9.71 -3.15 -19.04
N ARG A 73 9.87 -2.95 -20.35
CA ARG A 73 10.45 -3.95 -21.25
C ARG A 73 11.74 -4.43 -20.58
N GLU A 74 11.92 -5.76 -20.50
CA GLU A 74 13.15 -6.36 -19.99
C GLU A 74 14.34 -5.53 -20.48
N ILE A 75 15.15 -5.03 -19.54
CA ILE A 75 16.50 -4.60 -19.88
C ILE A 75 17.15 -5.90 -20.35
N ALA A 76 17.11 -6.13 -21.67
CA ALA A 76 17.81 -7.21 -22.31
C ALA A 76 19.27 -7.09 -21.87
N GLN A 77 19.76 -8.14 -21.21
CA GLN A 77 21.14 -8.26 -20.78
C GLN A 77 22.09 -8.24 -21.99
#